data_AF-A0A183FTD2-F1
#
_entry.id   AF-A0A183FTD2-F1
#
_cell.length_a   1.000
_cell.length_b   1.000
_cell.length_c   1.000
_cell.angle_alpha   90.00
_cell.angle_beta   90.00
_cell.angle_gamma   90.00
#
_symmetry.space_group_name_H-M   'P 1'
#
loop_
_entity.id
_entity.type
_entity.pdbx_description
1 polymer ?
#
loop_
_entity_poly.entity_id
_entity_poly.type
_entity_poly.pdbx_seq_one_letter_code
_entity_poly.pdbx_strand_id
1 'polypeptide(L)' 'MVKVVHGKLHWVNGIELPRTSFFKYLGSAVASDGTLMVEVNSRVSAAWPKWRSLAGVLCDRKIAED' A
#
# COMPACT_ATOMS: atom_id res chain seq x y z
N MET A 1 -1.52 -21.84 -2.38
CA MET A 1 -2.58 -21.09 -1.67
C MET A 1 -2.21 -21.04 -0.20
N VAL A 2 -2.06 -19.86 0.40
CA VAL A 2 -1.95 -19.73 1.87
C VAL A 2 -3.34 -19.99 2.44
N LYS A 3 -3.52 -21.07 3.19
CA LYS A 3 -4.81 -21.40 3.81
C LYS A 3 -4.83 -20.79 5.21
N VAL A 4 -5.47 -19.64 5.37
CA VAL A 4 -5.74 -19.04 6.68
C VAL A 4 -7.07 -19.57 7.17
N VAL A 5 -7.08 -20.35 8.25
CA VAL A 5 -8.30 -20.85 8.91
C VAL A 5 -8.15 -20.57 10.40
N HIS A 6 -9.09 -19.81 10.99
CA HIS A 6 -9.10 -19.38 12.40
C HIS A 6 -7.90 -18.53 12.86
N GLY A 7 -7.28 -17.74 11.96
CA GLY A 7 -6.19 -16.82 12.34
C GLY A 7 -4.87 -17.50 12.70
N LYS A 8 -4.73 -18.81 12.49
CA LYS A 8 -3.51 -19.57 12.74
C LYS A 8 -2.85 -19.94 11.40
N LEU A 9 -1.55 -19.65 11.27
CA LEU A 9 -0.74 -20.13 10.16
C LEU A 9 -0.67 -21.66 10.22
N HIS A 10 -1.00 -22.32 9.11
CA HIS A 10 -0.94 -23.77 8.99
C HIS A 10 0.37 -24.18 8.30
N TRP A 11 0.96 -25.25 8.82
CA TRP A 11 2.10 -25.97 8.25
C TRP A 11 1.78 -26.39 6.82
N VAL A 12 2.75 -26.28 5.92
CA VAL A 12 2.64 -26.84 4.57
C VAL A 12 3.61 -28.01 4.51
N ASN A 13 3.09 -29.22 4.26
CA ASN A 13 3.88 -30.46 4.18
C ASN A 13 4.80 -30.70 5.40
N GLY A 14 4.35 -30.31 6.61
CA GLY A 14 5.13 -30.47 7.84
C GLY A 14 6.21 -29.41 8.07
N ILE A 15 6.31 -28.37 7.24
CA ILE A 15 7.23 -27.24 7.42
C ILE A 15 6.46 -26.02 7.95
N GLU A 16 7.00 -25.40 9.00
CA GLU A 16 6.48 -24.13 9.52
C GLU A 16 6.79 -23.03 8.52
N LEU A 17 5.76 -22.31 8.08
CA LEU A 17 5.96 -21.17 7.20
C LEU A 17 6.55 -20.01 8.02
N PRO A 18 7.61 -19.35 7.52
CA PRO A 18 8.16 -18.17 8.18
C PRO A 18 7.09 -17.09 8.31
N ARG A 19 6.96 -16.53 9.52
CA ARG A 19 6.09 -15.38 9.78
C ARG A 19 6.73 -14.12 9.20
N THR A 20 5.93 -13.37 8.44
CA THR A 20 6.30 -12.05 7.93
C THR A 20 5.36 -11.00 8.49
N SER A 21 5.90 -9.81 8.79
CA SER A 21 5.11 -8.65 9.19
C SER A 21 4.30 -8.07 8.02
N PHE A 22 4.73 -8.31 6.78
CA PHE A 22 4.06 -7.84 5.57
C PHE A 22 3.99 -8.96 4.51
N PHE A 23 2.81 -9.14 3.92
CA PHE A 23 2.54 -10.11 2.88
C PHE A 23 2.08 -9.41 1.60
N LYS A 24 2.68 -9.75 0.45
CA LYS A 24 2.22 -9.26 -0.85
C LYS A 24 1.13 -10.17 -1.41
N TYR A 25 -0.04 -9.59 -1.64
CA TYR A 25 -1.18 -10.29 -2.22
C TYR A 25 -1.78 -9.45 -3.35
N LEU A 26 -1.87 -10.01 -4.55
CA LEU A 26 -2.42 -9.32 -5.74
C LEU A 26 -1.82 -7.91 -5.98
N GLY A 27 -0.53 -7.76 -5.70
CA GLY A 27 0.18 -6.47 -5.81
C GLY A 27 -0.01 -5.51 -4.64
N SER A 28 -0.86 -5.83 -3.67
CA SER A 28 -1.10 -5.06 -2.45
C SER A 28 -0.27 -5.60 -1.28
N ALA A 29 0.10 -4.76 -0.31
CA ALA A 29 0.93 -5.15 0.83
C ALA A 29 0.11 -5.14 2.11
N VAL A 30 -0.20 -6.32 2.62
CA VAL A 30 -1.05 -6.52 3.80
C VAL A 30 -0.17 -6.72 5.03
N ALA A 31 -0.36 -5.90 6.07
CA ALA A 31 0.37 -6.06 7.33
C ALA A 31 -0.32 -7.10 8.23
N SER A 32 0.49 -7.83 9.01
CA SER A 32 0.00 -8.89 9.90
C SER A 32 -0.84 -8.36 11.07
N ASP A 33 -0.68 -7.09 11.44
CA ASP A 33 -1.45 -6.41 12.49
C ASP A 33 -2.75 -5.78 11.96
N GLY A 34 -3.06 -5.96 10.68
CA GLY A 34 -4.21 -5.36 10.00
C GLY A 34 -4.00 -3.91 9.58
N THR A 35 -2.83 -3.34 9.84
CA THR A 35 -2.53 -1.94 9.51
C THR A 35 -2.27 -1.77 8.00
N LEU A 36 -2.90 -0.78 7.39
CA LEU A 36 -2.73 -0.49 5.95
C LEU A 36 -1.74 0.66 5.67
N MET A 37 -1.15 1.24 6.72
CA MET A 37 -0.32 2.46 6.61
C MET A 37 0.83 2.32 5.61
N VAL A 38 1.47 1.16 5.53
CA VAL A 38 2.59 0.94 4.59
C VAL A 38 2.12 1.02 3.15
N GLU A 39 1.00 0.37 2.82
CA GLU A 39 0.43 0.41 1.49
C GLU A 39 -0.14 1.78 1.13
N VAL A 40 -0.86 2.42 2.07
CA VAL A 40 -1.40 3.77 1.90
C VAL A 40 -0.26 4.75 1.64
N ASN A 41 0.79 4.73 2.46
CA ASN A 41 1.92 5.64 2.30
C ASN A 41 2.66 5.43 0.98
N SER A 42 2.79 4.16 0.55
CA SER A 42 3.39 3.84 -0.75
C SER A 42 2.57 4.43 -1.92
N ARG A 43 1.25 4.24 -1.92
CA ARG A 43 0.36 4.77 -2.97
C ARG A 43 0.32 6.30 -2.98
N VAL A 44 0.22 6.92 -1.80
CA VAL A 44 0.26 8.38 -1.65
C VAL A 44 1.58 8.93 -2.16
N SER A 45 2.71 8.37 -1.74
CA SER A 45 4.04 8.82 -2.18
C SER A 45 4.24 8.67 -3.69
N ALA A 46 3.69 7.62 -4.30
CA ALA A 46 3.75 7.42 -5.74
C ALA A 46 2.85 8.40 -6.52
N ALA A 47 1.65 8.70 -6.01
CA ALA A 47 0.70 9.60 -6.66
C ALA A 47 1.02 11.09 -6.43
N TRP A 48 1.68 11.42 -5.31
CA TRP A 48 1.88 12.79 -4.85
C TRP A 48 2.62 13.70 -5.84
N PRO A 49 3.72 13.27 -6.49
CA PRO A 49 4.42 14.11 -7.46
C PRO A 49 3.53 14.48 -8.66
N LYS A 50 2.71 13.54 -9.14
CA LYS A 50 1.79 13.78 -10.26
C LYS A 50 0.67 14.75 -9.86
N TRP A 51 0.11 14.57 -8.65
CA TRP A 51 -0.85 15.51 -8.08
C TRP A 51 -0.28 16.92 -7.95
N ARG A 52 0.94 17.07 -7.42
CA ARG A 52 1.65 18.35 -7.31
C ARG A 52 1.86 19.02 -8.68
N SER A 53 2.24 18.25 -9.69
CA SER A 53 2.41 18.76 -11.06
C SER A 53 1.09 19.24 -11.67
N LEU A 54 0.01 18.44 -11.56
CA LEU A 54 -1.31 18.83 -12.06
C LEU A 54 -1.87 20.04 -11.30
N ALA A 55 -1.73 20.06 -9.98
CA ALA A 55 -2.11 21.20 -9.17
C ALA A 55 -1.27 22.44 -9.51
N GLY A 56 0.02 22.30 -9.80
CA GLY A 56 0.86 23.41 -10.28
C GLY A 56 0.42 23.96 -11.63
N VAL A 57 -0.02 23.10 -12.56
CA VAL A 57 -0.59 23.51 -13.86
C VAL A 57 -1.95 24.22 -13.67
N LEU A 58 -2.80 23.74 -12.76
CA LEU A 58 -4.08 24.39 -12.43
C LEU A 58 -3.91 25.65 -11.59
N CYS A 59 -2.82 25.74 -10.81
CA CYS A 59 -2.42 26.91 -10.04
C CYS A 59 -1.46 27.82 -10.80
N ASP A 60 -1.28 27.64 -12.12
CA ASP A 60 -0.73 28.66 -13.02
C ASP A 60 -1.78 29.77 -13.17
N ARG A 61 -1.98 30.44 -12.04
CA ARG A 61 -2.67 31.70 -11.94
C ARG A 61 -1.69 32.71 -12.51
N LYS A 62 -1.71 32.87 -13.84
CA LYS A 62 -2.02 34.21 -14.33
C LYS A 62 -3.37 34.63 -13.72
N ILE A 63 -3.36 35.00 -12.44
CA ILE A 63 -4.04 36.23 -12.05
C ILE A 63 -3.09 37.33 -12.55
N ALA A 64 -3.09 37.54 -13.84
CA ALA A 64 -2.86 38.88 -14.33
C ALA A 64 -4.24 39.54 -14.19
N GLU A 65 -4.33 40.41 -13.18
CA GLU A 65 -5.24 41.55 -13.01
C GLU A 65 -6.60 41.52 -13.72
N ASP A 66 -7.67 41.50 -12.91
CA ASP A 66 -8.66 42.62 -12.88
C ASP A 66 -8.90 42.99 -11.41
#